data_AF-A0A376ZUP3-F1
#
_entry.id   AF-A0A376ZUP3-F1
#
_cell.length_a   1.000
_cell.length_b   1.000
_cell.length_c   1.000
_cell.angle_alpha   90.00
_cell.angle_beta   90.00
_cell.angle_gamma   90.00
#
_symmetry.space_group_name_H-M   'P 1'
#
loop_
_entity.id
_entity.type
_entity.pdbx_description
1 polymer ?
#
loop_
_entity_poly.entity_id
_entity_poly.type
_entity_poly.pdbx_seq_one_letter_code
_entity_poly.pdbx_strand_id
1 'polypeptide(L)'
;MLHVVRYNRNQLPELIEQINASGYGLTLGVHTRIDETIAQVTGSAHVGNLYVNRNMVGAVVGVQPFGGEGLSGTGPKAGGPLYLYRLLANRPESALAVTLARQDAEYPVDAQLKAALTQPLNALREWAANRPELQALCYAIWRAGAGRNTTIAAGADG
;
A
#
# COMPACT_ATOMS: atom_id res chain seq x y z
N MET A 1 11.10 10.70 -27.70
CA MET A 1 11.24 9.41 -28.40
C MET A 1 10.26 8.43 -27.76
N LEU A 2 9.48 7.70 -28.56
CA LEU A 2 8.43 6.78 -28.10
C LEU A 2 8.60 5.42 -28.78
N HIS A 3 8.60 4.35 -28.00
CA HIS A 3 8.61 2.98 -28.51
C HIS A 3 7.19 2.40 -28.48
N VAL A 4 6.82 1.64 -29.51
CA VAL A 4 5.50 1.02 -29.64
C VAL A 4 5.66 -0.46 -29.96
N VAL A 5 4.99 -1.31 -29.20
CA VAL A 5 4.94 -2.77 -29.38
C VAL A 5 3.48 -3.20 -29.40
N ARG A 6 3.14 -4.16 -30.27
CA ARG A 6 1.80 -4.75 -30.34
C ARG A 6 1.81 -6.13 -29.70
N TYR A 7 0.70 -6.51 -29.09
CA TYR A 7 0.49 -7.82 -28.48
C TYR A 7 -0.96 -8.26 -28.71
N ASN A 8 -1.23 -9.57 -28.67
CA ASN A 8 -2.59 -10.09 -28.69
C ASN A 8 -3.18 -10.09 -27.26
N ARG A 9 -4.50 -9.91 -27.10
CA ARG A 9 -5.12 -9.80 -25.77
C ARG A 9 -4.83 -11.00 -24.86
N ASN A 10 -4.78 -12.20 -25.41
CA ASN A 10 -4.44 -13.42 -24.66
C ASN A 10 -3.00 -13.43 -24.14
N GLN A 11 -2.12 -12.58 -24.68
CA GLN A 11 -0.71 -12.44 -24.29
C GLN A 11 -0.46 -11.29 -23.29
N LEU A 12 -1.53 -10.70 -22.73
CA LEU A 12 -1.39 -9.65 -21.72
C LEU A 12 -0.59 -10.11 -20.48
N PRO A 13 -0.80 -11.31 -19.92
CA PRO A 13 0.01 -11.78 -18.78
C PRO A 13 1.52 -11.76 -19.08
N GLU A 14 1.92 -12.32 -20.21
CA GLU A 14 3.32 -12.42 -20.64
C GLU A 14 3.92 -11.03 -20.91
N LEU A 15 3.13 -10.10 -21.43
CA LEU A 15 3.57 -8.71 -21.61
C LEU A 15 3.86 -8.04 -20.26
N ILE A 16 3.00 -8.25 -19.25
CA ILE A 16 3.23 -7.69 -17.91
C ILE A 16 4.50 -8.29 -17.31
N GLU A 17 4.73 -9.59 -17.47
CA GLU A 17 5.97 -10.24 -17.04
C GLU A 17 7.21 -9.64 -17.73
N GLN A 18 7.16 -9.39 -19.03
CA GLN A 18 8.25 -8.74 -19.76
C GLN A 18 8.52 -7.32 -19.25
N ILE A 19 7.46 -6.55 -18.93
CA ILE A 19 7.60 -5.21 -18.34
C ILE A 19 8.30 -5.30 -16.97
N ASN A 20 7.83 -6.21 -16.10
CA ASN A 20 8.42 -6.43 -14.78
C ASN A 20 9.88 -6.90 -14.89
N ALA A 21 10.20 -7.74 -15.88
CA ALA A 21 11.54 -8.26 -16.13
C ALA A 21 12.55 -7.18 -16.58
N SER A 22 12.10 -5.98 -16.97
CA SER A 22 13.00 -4.85 -17.23
C SER A 22 13.78 -4.41 -15.97
N GLY A 23 13.30 -4.79 -14.79
CA GLY A 23 13.85 -4.40 -13.49
C GLY A 23 13.50 -2.97 -13.05
N TYR A 24 12.87 -2.17 -13.92
CA TYR A 24 12.34 -0.86 -13.58
C TYR A 24 10.87 -0.97 -13.14
N GLY A 25 10.43 0.00 -12.35
CA GLY A 25 9.08 0.02 -11.79
C GLY A 25 8.64 1.41 -11.33
N LEU A 26 8.71 2.44 -12.19
CA LEU A 26 8.37 3.81 -11.82
C LEU A 26 6.87 4.13 -12.04
N THR A 27 6.44 4.21 -13.30
CA THR A 27 5.06 4.52 -13.68
C THR A 27 4.53 3.52 -14.69
N LEU A 28 3.28 3.10 -14.55
CA LEU A 28 2.55 2.34 -15.57
C LEU A 28 1.17 2.95 -15.81
N GLY A 29 0.79 3.06 -17.08
CA GLY A 29 -0.52 3.52 -17.51
C GLY A 29 -1.32 2.38 -18.11
N VAL A 30 -2.59 2.24 -17.73
CA VAL A 30 -3.54 1.32 -18.36
C VAL A 30 -4.73 2.11 -18.87
N HIS A 31 -5.09 1.89 -20.14
CA HIS A 31 -6.28 2.47 -20.74
C HIS A 31 -7.23 1.33 -21.15
N THR A 32 -8.34 1.21 -20.45
CA THR A 32 -9.35 0.18 -20.69
C THR A 32 -10.66 0.56 -19.99
N ARG A 33 -11.78 0.03 -20.50
CA ARG A 33 -13.10 0.11 -19.86
C ARG A 33 -13.51 -1.20 -19.16
N ILE A 34 -12.61 -2.17 -19.11
CA ILE A 34 -12.86 -3.53 -18.62
C ILE A 34 -12.21 -3.66 -17.26
N ASP A 35 -13.02 -3.76 -16.20
CA ASP A 35 -12.57 -3.79 -14.81
C ASP A 35 -11.67 -5.01 -14.53
N GLU A 36 -11.97 -6.16 -15.14
CA GLU A 36 -11.14 -7.37 -15.03
C GLU A 36 -9.72 -7.13 -15.59
N THR A 37 -9.60 -6.29 -16.62
CA THR A 37 -8.29 -5.94 -17.18
C THR A 37 -7.56 -4.94 -16.29
N ILE A 38 -8.27 -3.99 -15.66
CA ILE A 38 -7.67 -3.09 -14.66
C ILE A 38 -7.14 -3.93 -13.51
N ALA A 39 -7.98 -4.78 -12.91
CA ALA A 39 -7.63 -5.64 -11.80
C ALA A 39 -6.43 -6.55 -12.12
N GLN A 40 -6.42 -7.16 -13.32
CA GLN A 40 -5.29 -7.98 -13.78
C GLN A 40 -3.99 -7.17 -13.86
N VAL A 41 -4.01 -5.98 -14.47
CA VAL A 41 -2.79 -5.15 -14.60
C VAL A 41 -2.34 -4.64 -13.24
N THR A 42 -3.24 -4.08 -12.43
CA THR A 42 -2.89 -3.51 -11.13
C THR A 42 -2.47 -4.57 -10.12
N GLY A 43 -2.95 -5.81 -10.25
CA GLY A 43 -2.59 -6.93 -9.38
C GLY A 43 -1.28 -7.62 -9.75
N SER A 44 -0.77 -7.44 -10.98
CA SER A 44 0.44 -8.13 -11.46
C SER A 44 1.61 -7.20 -11.80
N ALA A 45 1.38 -5.90 -11.99
CA ALA A 45 2.44 -4.96 -12.31
C ALA A 45 3.30 -4.62 -11.09
N HIS A 46 4.62 -4.70 -11.26
CA HIS A 46 5.60 -4.27 -10.26
C HIS A 46 6.03 -2.83 -10.55
N VAL A 47 5.20 -1.87 -10.12
CA VAL A 47 5.47 -0.44 -10.31
C VAL A 47 5.04 0.39 -9.12
N GLY A 48 5.72 1.53 -8.94
CA GLY A 48 5.38 2.48 -7.91
C GLY A 48 4.05 3.21 -8.13
N ASN A 49 3.79 3.69 -9.34
CA ASN A 49 2.65 4.56 -9.61
C ASN A 49 1.84 4.06 -10.82
N LEU A 50 0.62 3.59 -10.56
CA LEU A 50 -0.34 3.15 -11.57
C LEU A 50 -1.34 4.25 -11.90
N TYR A 51 -1.59 4.44 -13.20
CA TYR A 51 -2.52 5.43 -13.73
C TYR A 51 -3.53 4.75 -14.63
N VAL A 52 -4.81 4.81 -14.26
CA VAL A 52 -5.91 4.21 -15.03
C VAL A 52 -6.64 5.32 -15.79
N ASN A 53 -6.74 5.17 -17.11
CA ASN A 53 -7.50 6.07 -18.01
C ASN A 53 -7.10 7.55 -17.89
N ARG A 54 -5.82 7.81 -17.66
CA ARG A 54 -5.22 9.15 -17.60
C ARG A 54 -3.74 9.13 -17.98
N ASN A 55 -3.14 10.30 -18.12
CA ASN A 55 -1.69 10.42 -18.33
C ASN A 55 -0.89 9.89 -17.12
N MET A 56 0.39 9.56 -17.36
CA MET A 56 1.28 8.90 -16.37
C MET A 56 2.21 9.89 -15.64
N VAL A 57 1.90 11.19 -15.70
CA VAL A 57 2.79 12.27 -15.22
C VAL A 57 2.04 13.20 -14.28
N GLY A 58 2.78 14.06 -13.56
CA GLY A 58 2.18 15.09 -12.72
C GLY A 58 1.53 14.53 -11.45
N ALA A 59 2.22 13.60 -10.77
CA ALA A 59 1.81 13.16 -9.44
C ALA A 59 1.73 14.37 -8.48
N VAL A 60 0.61 14.49 -7.78
CA VAL A 60 0.36 15.58 -6.84
C VAL A 60 0.82 15.18 -5.45
N VAL A 61 1.63 16.03 -4.82
CA VAL A 61 2.15 15.83 -3.45
C VAL A 61 0.97 15.66 -2.47
N GLY A 62 1.04 14.64 -1.61
CA GLY A 62 -0.01 14.33 -0.64
C GLY A 62 -1.20 13.56 -1.21
N VAL A 63 -1.34 13.46 -2.54
CA VAL A 63 -2.45 12.72 -3.18
C VAL A 63 -1.94 11.45 -3.87
N GLN A 64 -0.88 11.56 -4.68
CA GLN A 64 -0.20 10.41 -5.28
C GLN A 64 1.26 10.41 -4.85
N PRO A 65 1.61 9.83 -3.69
CA PRO A 65 3.00 9.63 -3.31
C PRO A 65 3.79 9.00 -4.46
N PHE A 66 4.90 9.61 -4.83
CA PHE A 66 5.61 9.28 -6.07
C PHE A 66 6.96 8.62 -5.77
N GLY A 67 7.27 7.56 -6.52
CA GLY A 67 8.53 6.84 -6.41
C GLY A 67 8.36 5.38 -6.82
N GLY A 68 9.36 4.82 -7.48
CA GLY A 68 9.30 3.46 -8.00
C GLY A 68 9.86 2.40 -7.07
N GLU A 69 10.00 1.20 -7.63
CA GLU A 69 10.70 0.06 -7.02
C GLU A 69 11.74 -0.53 -7.97
N GLY A 70 12.52 -1.50 -7.49
CA GLY A 70 13.61 -2.11 -8.24
C GLY A 70 14.67 -1.07 -8.65
N LEU A 71 15.03 -1.06 -9.92
CA LEU A 71 15.96 -0.09 -10.50
C LEU A 71 15.40 1.35 -10.52
N SER A 72 14.11 1.53 -10.23
CA SER A 72 13.47 2.86 -10.19
C SER A 72 13.47 3.52 -8.81
N GLY A 73 13.93 2.84 -7.76
CA GLY A 73 14.10 3.46 -6.45
C GLY A 73 14.00 2.50 -5.27
N THR A 74 14.45 2.98 -4.11
CA THR A 74 14.44 2.25 -2.84
C THR A 74 13.25 2.59 -1.95
N GLY A 75 12.53 3.66 -2.28
CA GLY A 75 11.53 4.26 -1.39
C GLY A 75 12.13 4.82 -0.08
N PRO A 76 11.28 5.32 0.83
CA PRO A 76 9.83 5.52 0.69
C PRO A 76 9.48 6.59 -0.35
N LYS A 77 8.21 6.62 -0.77
CA LYS A 77 7.71 7.55 -1.80
C LYS A 77 7.76 9.01 -1.35
N ALA A 78 8.27 9.89 -2.21
CA ALA A 78 8.26 11.33 -1.98
C ALA A 78 6.82 11.86 -2.00
N GLY A 79 6.55 12.88 -1.17
CA GLY A 79 5.20 13.41 -0.99
C GLY A 79 4.22 12.46 -0.31
N GLY A 80 4.69 11.31 0.20
CA GLY A 80 3.94 10.39 1.04
C GLY A 80 4.27 10.52 2.53
N PRO A 81 3.43 9.93 3.39
CA PRO A 81 3.55 10.11 4.84
C PRO A 81 4.84 9.51 5.43
N LEU A 82 5.49 8.60 4.71
CA LEU A 82 6.67 7.88 5.19
C LEU A 82 8.00 8.59 4.90
N TYR A 83 8.02 9.59 4.00
CA TYR A 83 9.26 10.13 3.48
C TYR A 83 10.14 10.76 4.56
N LEU A 84 9.54 11.61 5.41
CA LEU A 84 10.27 12.32 6.46
C LEU A 84 10.83 11.38 7.53
N TYR A 85 10.17 10.24 7.79
CA TYR A 85 10.66 9.25 8.75
C TYR A 85 11.98 8.61 8.32
N ARG A 86 12.24 8.52 7.01
CA ARG A 86 13.52 8.01 6.48
C ARG A 86 14.68 8.94 6.78
N LEU A 87 14.41 10.22 7.06
CA LEU A 87 15.42 11.24 7.34
C LEU A 87 15.79 11.34 8.83
N LEU A 88 15.06 10.63 9.71
CA LEU A 88 15.34 10.62 11.14
C LEU A 88 16.41 9.57 11.48
N ALA A 89 17.39 9.96 12.30
CA ALA A 89 18.37 9.01 12.84
C ALA A 89 17.71 8.01 13.82
N ASN A 90 16.71 8.47 14.58
CA ASN A 90 15.88 7.66 15.46
C ASN A 90 14.41 8.03 15.25
N ARG A 91 13.53 7.03 15.06
CA ARG A 91 12.09 7.25 14.88
C ARG A 91 11.31 6.94 16.16
N PRO A 92 10.34 7.76 16.59
CA PRO A 92 9.43 7.38 17.65
C PRO A 92 8.54 6.21 17.19
N GLU A 93 8.35 5.19 18.04
CA GLU A 93 7.55 3.99 17.68
C GLU A 93 6.12 4.36 17.23
N SER A 94 5.50 5.33 17.90
CA SER A 94 4.11 5.72 17.67
C SER A 94 3.90 6.68 16.49
N ALA A 95 4.97 7.26 15.94
CA ALA A 95 4.82 8.41 15.06
C ALA A 95 4.08 8.08 13.75
N LEU A 96 4.30 6.88 13.18
CA LEU A 96 3.55 6.41 12.02
C LEU A 96 2.06 6.22 12.34
N ALA A 97 1.76 5.59 13.47
CA ALA A 97 0.38 5.35 13.88
C ALA A 97 -0.38 6.68 14.06
N VAL A 98 0.25 7.67 14.69
CA VAL A 98 -0.34 9.00 14.88
C VAL A 98 -0.58 9.72 13.56
N THR A 99 0.41 9.73 12.65
CA THR A 99 0.28 10.40 11.35
C THR A 99 -0.80 9.77 10.48
N LEU A 100 -0.84 8.44 10.43
CA LEU A 100 -1.84 7.71 9.65
C LEU A 100 -3.24 7.87 10.26
N ALA A 101 -3.39 7.85 11.58
CA ALA A 101 -4.68 8.09 12.24
C ALA A 101 -5.22 9.50 11.95
N ARG A 102 -4.35 10.52 11.91
CA ARG A 102 -4.74 11.88 11.52
C ARG A 102 -5.19 11.94 10.06
N GLN A 103 -4.44 11.29 9.16
CA GLN A 103 -4.75 11.27 7.74
C GLN A 103 -6.06 10.53 7.44
N ASP A 104 -6.31 9.39 8.10
CA ASP A 104 -7.57 8.64 8.02
C ASP A 104 -8.76 9.49 8.52
N ALA A 105 -8.55 10.35 9.51
CA ALA A 105 -9.59 11.23 10.04
C ALA A 105 -9.94 12.39 9.10
N GLU A 106 -8.94 12.93 8.37
CA GLU A 106 -9.16 14.00 7.39
C GLU A 106 -9.73 13.49 6.06
N TYR A 107 -9.27 12.32 5.60
CA TYR A 107 -9.71 11.68 4.37
C TYR A 107 -10.11 10.23 4.67
N PRO A 108 -11.41 9.98 4.93
CA PRO A 108 -11.88 8.63 5.21
C PRO A 108 -11.61 7.73 3.99
N VAL A 109 -10.66 6.83 4.12
CA VAL A 109 -10.40 5.77 3.13
C VAL A 109 -11.53 4.76 3.22
N ASP A 110 -11.81 4.03 2.14
CA ASP A 110 -12.70 2.86 2.21
C ASP A 110 -12.13 1.84 3.21
N ALA A 111 -12.65 1.91 4.43
CA ALA A 111 -12.22 1.14 5.57
C ALA A 111 -13.18 -0.03 5.83
N GLN A 112 -14.04 -0.41 4.88
CA GLN A 112 -15.00 -1.51 5.06
C GLN A 112 -14.31 -2.80 5.49
N LEU A 113 -13.17 -3.14 4.88
CA LEU A 113 -12.38 -4.30 5.26
C LEU A 113 -11.77 -4.15 6.66
N LYS A 114 -11.26 -2.95 7.01
CA LYS A 114 -10.72 -2.66 8.35
C LYS A 114 -11.80 -2.82 9.42
N ALA A 115 -13.00 -2.29 9.19
CA ALA A 115 -14.14 -2.44 10.09
C ALA A 115 -14.52 -3.92 10.27
N ALA A 116 -14.61 -4.68 9.16
CA ALA A 116 -14.90 -6.11 9.20
C ALA A 116 -13.85 -6.94 9.95
N LEU A 117 -12.56 -6.58 9.86
CA LEU A 117 -11.47 -7.28 10.53
C LEU A 117 -11.26 -6.86 12.00
N THR A 118 -11.69 -5.65 12.37
CA THR A 118 -11.51 -5.12 13.73
C THR A 118 -12.43 -5.81 14.74
N GLN A 119 -13.65 -6.17 14.35
CA GLN A 119 -14.61 -6.81 15.24
C GLN A 119 -14.15 -8.22 15.73
N PRO A 120 -13.70 -9.15 14.86
CA PRO A 120 -13.12 -10.42 15.30
C PRO A 120 -11.86 -10.24 16.16
N LEU A 121 -11.02 -9.27 15.81
CA LEU A 121 -9.81 -8.97 16.58
C LEU A 121 -10.13 -8.50 18.01
N ASN A 122 -11.11 -7.61 18.17
CA ASN A 122 -11.54 -7.14 19.48
C ASN A 122 -12.14 -8.28 20.31
N ALA A 123 -12.98 -9.12 19.70
CA ALA A 123 -13.53 -10.31 20.36
C ALA A 123 -12.40 -11.28 20.82
N LEU A 124 -11.35 -11.46 20.01
CA LEU A 124 -10.19 -12.26 20.40
C LEU A 124 -9.42 -11.62 21.57
N ARG A 125 -9.23 -10.30 21.57
CA ARG A 125 -8.57 -9.57 22.66
C ARG A 125 -9.36 -9.67 23.97
N GLU A 126 -10.67 -9.51 23.91
CA GLU A 126 -11.58 -9.64 25.07
C GLU A 126 -11.57 -11.06 25.62
N TRP A 127 -11.66 -12.08 24.76
CA TRP A 127 -11.55 -13.48 25.18
C TRP A 127 -10.20 -13.80 25.83
N ALA A 128 -9.11 -13.20 25.33
CA ALA A 128 -7.76 -13.38 25.85
C ALA A 128 -7.48 -12.57 27.14
N ALA A 129 -8.38 -11.70 27.60
CA ALA A 129 -8.13 -10.79 28.72
C ALA A 129 -7.77 -11.50 30.03
N ASN A 130 -8.27 -12.72 30.26
CA ASN A 130 -7.95 -13.53 31.44
C ASN A 130 -6.77 -14.51 31.20
N ARG A 131 -6.06 -14.38 30.08
CA ARG A 131 -4.95 -15.27 29.66
C ARG A 131 -3.74 -14.42 29.24
N PRO A 132 -2.91 -13.98 30.20
CA PRO A 132 -1.88 -12.96 29.95
C PRO A 132 -0.84 -13.35 28.89
N GLU A 133 -0.46 -14.63 28.81
CA GLU A 133 0.45 -15.12 27.76
C GLU A 133 -0.15 -15.04 26.35
N LEU A 134 -1.45 -15.38 26.24
CA LEU A 134 -2.22 -15.29 25.00
C LEU A 134 -2.47 -13.83 24.61
N GLN A 135 -2.75 -12.97 25.59
CA GLN A 135 -2.91 -11.53 25.37
C GLN A 135 -1.62 -10.89 24.85
N ALA A 136 -0.47 -11.26 25.43
CA ALA A 136 0.84 -10.81 24.97
C ALA A 136 1.15 -11.30 23.55
N LEU A 137 0.80 -12.55 23.23
CA LEU A 137 0.95 -13.10 21.88
C LEU A 137 0.04 -12.41 20.87
N CYS A 138 -1.23 -12.19 21.20
CA CYS A 138 -2.19 -11.45 20.37
C CYS A 138 -1.71 -10.01 20.10
N TYR A 139 -1.17 -9.34 21.12
CA TYR A 139 -0.59 -8.01 20.98
C TYR A 139 0.67 -8.00 20.10
N ALA A 140 1.54 -9.01 20.25
CA ALA A 140 2.73 -9.16 19.41
C ALA A 140 2.39 -9.47 17.94
N ILE A 141 1.42 -10.36 17.69
CA ILE A 141 0.91 -10.68 16.35
C ILE A 141 0.25 -9.46 15.72
N TRP A 142 -0.54 -8.71 16.49
CA TRP A 142 -1.15 -7.46 16.01
C TRP A 142 -0.09 -6.42 15.62
N ARG A 143 0.95 -6.20 16.46
CA ARG A 143 2.10 -5.36 16.12
C ARG A 143 2.83 -5.84 14.86
N ALA A 144 2.97 -7.15 14.67
CA ALA A 144 3.64 -7.73 13.50
C ALA A 144 2.80 -7.65 12.22
N GLY A 145 1.48 -7.80 12.31
CA GLY A 145 0.53 -7.69 11.20
C GLY A 145 0.40 -6.26 10.67
N ALA A 146 0.38 -5.27 11.56
CA ALA A 146 0.38 -3.85 11.21
C ALA A 146 1.63 -3.40 10.43
N GLY A 147 2.70 -4.21 10.41
CA GLY A 147 3.95 -3.93 9.70
C GLY A 147 4.12 -4.62 8.35
N ARG A 148 3.25 -5.56 7.94
CA ARG A 148 3.48 -6.40 6.75
C ARG A 148 2.52 -6.23 5.59
N ASN A 149 1.33 -5.67 5.80
CA ASN A 149 0.48 -5.13 4.75
C ASN A 149 -0.66 -4.37 5.44
N THR A 150 -0.86 -3.13 5.01
CA THR A 150 -1.99 -2.27 5.38
C THR A 150 -2.04 -1.79 6.83
N THR A 151 -2.00 -0.47 6.97
CA THR A 151 -2.36 0.30 8.17
C THR A 151 -3.61 -0.27 8.86
N ILE A 152 -3.45 -0.84 10.05
CA ILE A 152 -4.54 -0.92 11.03
C ILE A 152 -4.08 -0.11 12.23
N ALA A 153 -4.35 1.19 12.17
CA ALA A 153 -4.25 2.08 13.31
C ALA A 153 -5.05 1.48 14.49
N ALA A 154 -4.38 1.25 15.63
CA ALA A 154 -5.06 1.05 16.89
C ALA A 154 -5.86 2.32 17.20
N GLY A 155 -7.18 2.14 17.29
CA GLY A 155 -7.99 2.98 18.14
C GLY A 155 -7.53 2.81 19.59
N ALA A 156 -7.46 3.96 20.25
CA ALA A 156 -7.49 4.22 21.68
C ALA A 156 -7.49 3.01 22.62
N ASP A 157 -6.47 2.93 23.47
CA ASP A 157 -6.57 2.42 24.82
C ASP A 157 -5.66 3.29 25.72
N GLY A 158 -6.26 3.99 26.68
CA GLY A 158 -5.68 4.46 27.96
C GLY A 158 -4.40 5.28 27.94
#